data_AF-A0A9D4SD65-F1
#
_entry.id   AF-A0A9D4SD65-F1
#
_cell.length_a   1.000
_cell.length_b   1.000
_cell.length_c   1.000
_cell.angle_alpha   90.00
_cell.angle_beta   90.00
_cell.angle_gamma   90.00
#
_symmetry.space_group_name_H-M   'P 1'
#
loop_
_entity.id
_entity.type
_entity.pdbx_description
1 polymer ?
#
loop_
_entity_poly.entity_id
_entity_poly.type
_entity_poly.pdbx_seq_one_letter_code
_entity_poly.pdbx_strand_id
1 'polypeptide(L)'
;MLYPYDLIVRNFDQFQQCILDDDQKKRIWQTRFDHNMKWFIGRGHLPRMITEFACRIWTDCQYRLYFDHIDKQLMNGKFRLVYFPYIEFRARRYLIILQILLNSSFFVLHVIAFPIMCLLFAQYYRGLAEQFHMNRWYNKIWFAIEVITLTDAVYTSVECGLLGAGMELIIGAFHYFLINKWNPSLKSIRIQMNAINTSQRRRCQMNRELSKIHRDHGRLSKIYRKAFSEAWGSILLVYLMISIPMNVSIILLLRSGILETFEYMSGFVGIVVHTIITMVLIVPMCFEVETLHQTKKDLPAIVPNIRHIRLKLKYDDWYGRLIHGPKYGPVIATLGSITYKMALEECISLSGYSL
;
A
#
# COMPACT_ATOMS: atom_id res chain seq x y z
N MET A 1 12.06 13.19 -4.59
CA MET A 1 11.28 12.23 -3.78
C MET A 1 12.12 11.01 -3.44
N LEU A 2 12.90 11.04 -2.35
CA LEU A 2 13.78 9.91 -1.96
C LEU A 2 13.08 8.90 -1.02
N TYR A 3 11.92 9.25 -0.44
CA TYR A 3 11.26 8.45 0.59
C TYR A 3 10.61 7.15 0.08
N PRO A 4 9.73 7.17 -0.96
CA PRO A 4 9.21 5.94 -1.55
C PRO A 4 10.32 5.05 -2.14
N TYR A 5 11.33 5.68 -2.74
CA TYR A 5 12.50 4.98 -3.29
C TYR A 5 13.27 4.20 -2.20
N ASP A 6 13.50 4.81 -1.04
CA ASP A 6 14.17 4.17 0.10
C ASP A 6 13.36 2.95 0.60
N LEU A 7 12.03 3.06 0.67
CA LEU A 7 11.15 1.99 1.15
C LEU A 7 10.96 0.83 0.17
N ILE A 8 10.90 1.13 -1.12
CA ILE A 8 10.55 0.15 -2.16
C ILE A 8 11.82 -0.41 -2.80
N VAL A 9 12.59 0.45 -3.47
CA VAL A 9 13.74 0.04 -4.28
C VAL A 9 14.90 -0.38 -3.39
N ARG A 10 15.38 0.52 -2.55
CA ARG A 10 16.56 0.26 -1.71
C ARG A 10 16.32 -0.90 -0.73
N ASN A 11 15.11 -0.99 -0.15
CA ASN A 11 14.77 -2.09 0.74
C ASN A 11 14.80 -3.45 0.01
N PHE A 12 14.33 -3.49 -1.23
CA PHE A 12 14.33 -4.69 -2.06
C PHE A 12 15.74 -5.07 -2.53
N ASP A 13 16.56 -4.10 -2.93
CA ASP A 13 17.97 -4.33 -3.29
C ASP A 13 18.76 -4.88 -2.10
N GLN A 14 18.57 -4.30 -0.92
CA GLN A 14 19.18 -4.80 0.32
C GLN A 14 18.72 -6.22 0.66
N PHE A 15 17.45 -6.53 0.41
CA PHE A 15 16.92 -7.88 0.56
C PHE A 15 17.61 -8.87 -0.39
N GLN A 16 17.78 -8.52 -1.67
CA GLN A 16 18.45 -9.38 -2.64
C GLN A 16 19.90 -9.67 -2.25
N GLN A 17 20.60 -8.68 -1.69
CA GLN A 17 21.98 -8.84 -1.20
C GLN A 17 22.09 -9.72 0.06
N CYS A 18 20.98 -10.03 0.73
CA CYS A 18 20.97 -10.88 1.92
C CYS A 18 20.58 -12.33 1.62
N ILE A 19 20.34 -12.68 0.35
CA ILE A 19 20.00 -14.05 -0.04
C ILE A 19 21.19 -14.98 0.23
N LEU A 20 20.95 -16.07 0.95
CA LEU A 20 21.97 -17.05 1.32
C LEU A 20 22.41 -17.89 0.10
N ASP A 21 23.59 -18.50 0.19
CA ASP A 21 24.08 -19.44 -0.82
C ASP A 21 23.19 -20.69 -0.92
N ASP A 22 23.15 -21.31 -2.09
CA ASP A 22 22.22 -22.42 -2.39
C ASP A 22 22.41 -23.64 -1.47
N ASP A 23 23.65 -23.93 -1.06
CA ASP A 23 23.94 -25.00 -0.10
C ASP A 23 23.38 -24.72 1.30
N GLN A 24 23.37 -23.45 1.73
CA GLN A 24 22.75 -23.05 2.98
C GLN A 24 21.24 -23.09 2.85
N LYS A 25 20.69 -22.60 1.73
CA LYS A 25 19.25 -22.66 1.43
C LYS A 25 18.73 -24.09 1.52
N LYS A 26 19.41 -25.04 0.86
CA LYS A 26 19.03 -26.45 0.83
C LYS A 26 19.06 -27.08 2.22
N ARG A 27 20.10 -26.82 3.02
CA ARG A 27 20.20 -27.32 4.40
C ARG A 27 19.06 -26.82 5.29
N ILE A 28 18.77 -25.52 5.24
CA ILE A 28 17.70 -24.91 6.05
C ILE A 28 16.33 -25.46 5.63
N TRP A 29 16.10 -25.55 4.32
CA TRP A 29 14.86 -26.09 3.78
C TRP A 29 14.66 -27.55 4.22
N GLN A 30 15.69 -28.39 4.07
CA GLN A 30 15.63 -29.80 4.47
C GLN A 30 15.34 -29.96 5.97
N THR A 31 16.00 -29.16 6.81
CA THR A 31 15.78 -29.17 8.26
C THR A 31 14.32 -28.86 8.62
N ARG A 32 13.70 -27.87 7.94
CA ARG A 32 12.28 -27.55 8.12
C ARG A 32 11.37 -28.65 7.59
N PHE A 33 11.69 -29.20 6.43
CA PHE A 33 10.92 -30.28 5.84
C PHE A 33 10.86 -31.48 6.79
N ASP A 34 12.01 -31.90 7.34
CA ASP A 34 12.09 -33.02 8.27
C ASP A 34 11.30 -32.74 9.57
N HIS A 35 11.34 -31.50 10.06
CA HIS A 35 10.56 -31.07 11.22
C HIS A 35 9.04 -31.11 10.95
N ASN A 36 8.60 -30.52 9.83
CA ASN A 36 7.21 -30.50 9.42
C ASN A 36 6.69 -31.90 9.13
N MET A 37 7.51 -32.78 8.54
CA MET A 37 7.16 -34.17 8.26
C MET A 37 6.81 -34.94 9.53
N LYS A 38 7.62 -34.79 10.59
CA LYS A 38 7.34 -35.40 11.90
C LYS A 38 6.00 -34.94 12.47
N TRP A 39 5.69 -33.66 12.33
CA TRP A 39 4.42 -33.09 12.77
C TRP A 39 3.22 -33.62 11.97
N PHE A 40 3.35 -33.74 10.64
CA PHE A 40 2.30 -34.25 9.76
C PHE A 40 2.02 -35.74 10.01
N ILE A 41 3.07 -36.56 10.19
CA ILE A 41 2.95 -37.98 10.54
C ILE A 41 2.25 -38.17 11.89
N GLY A 42 2.50 -37.29 12.87
CA GLY A 42 1.87 -37.33 14.18
C GLY A 42 0.39 -36.92 14.21
N ARG A 43 -0.18 -36.39 13.12
CA ARG A 43 -1.53 -35.80 13.08
C ARG A 43 -2.55 -36.51 12.17
N GLY A 44 -2.18 -37.57 11.44
CA GLY A 44 -3.16 -38.24 10.58
C GLY A 44 -2.73 -39.56 9.95
N HIS A 45 -3.71 -40.26 9.41
CA HIS A 45 -3.58 -41.54 8.69
C HIS A 45 -3.64 -41.37 7.16
N LEU A 46 -3.24 -40.21 6.63
CA LEU A 46 -3.23 -40.00 5.18
C LEU A 46 -2.11 -40.84 4.51
N PRO A 47 -2.34 -41.31 3.27
CA PRO A 47 -1.30 -41.96 2.48
C PRO A 47 -0.03 -41.11 2.42
N ARG A 48 1.13 -41.76 2.61
CA ARG A 48 2.45 -41.11 2.71
C ARG A 48 2.71 -40.10 1.59
N MET A 49 2.29 -40.41 0.36
CA MET A 49 2.46 -39.53 -0.80
C MET A 49 1.72 -38.18 -0.66
N ILE A 50 0.48 -38.19 -0.16
CA ILE A 50 -0.32 -36.97 0.05
C ILE A 50 0.30 -36.15 1.18
N THR A 51 0.72 -36.82 2.25
CA THR A 51 1.41 -36.19 3.39
C THR A 51 2.72 -35.54 2.97
N GLU A 52 3.53 -36.22 2.15
CA GLU A 52 4.79 -35.69 1.63
C GLU A 52 4.57 -34.48 0.72
N PHE A 53 3.59 -34.54 -0.18
CA PHE A 53 3.25 -33.43 -1.05
C PHE A 53 2.75 -32.20 -0.27
N ALA A 54 1.81 -32.39 0.65
CA ALA A 54 1.31 -31.32 1.51
C ALA A 54 2.43 -30.70 2.37
N CYS A 55 3.32 -31.54 2.91
CA CYS A 55 4.48 -31.10 3.68
C CYS A 55 5.46 -30.28 2.84
N ARG A 56 5.71 -30.66 1.57
CA ARG A 56 6.57 -29.88 0.66
C ARG A 56 5.99 -28.49 0.40
N ILE A 57 4.70 -28.41 0.02
CA ILE A 57 4.02 -27.13 -0.23
C ILE A 57 4.04 -26.26 1.03
N TRP A 58 3.70 -26.84 2.17
CA TRP A 58 3.68 -26.11 3.44
C TRP A 58 5.09 -25.60 3.81
N THR A 59 6.10 -26.44 3.65
CA THR A 59 7.50 -26.07 3.93
C THR A 59 7.97 -24.97 2.99
N ASP A 60 7.68 -25.04 1.70
CA ASP A 60 7.99 -23.97 0.74
C ASP A 60 7.32 -22.65 1.10
N CYS A 61 6.01 -22.68 1.40
CA CYS A 61 5.27 -21.50 1.84
C CYS A 61 5.88 -20.89 3.10
N GLN A 62 6.15 -21.70 4.12
CA GLN A 62 6.79 -21.22 5.35
C GLN A 62 8.19 -20.67 5.08
N TYR A 63 9.02 -21.39 4.34
CA TYR A 63 10.39 -21.01 4.03
C TYR A 63 10.47 -19.65 3.32
N ARG A 64 9.54 -19.40 2.39
CA ARG A 64 9.40 -18.13 1.68
C ARG A 64 8.83 -17.03 2.58
N LEU A 65 7.76 -17.29 3.35
CA LEU A 65 7.11 -16.30 4.21
C LEU A 65 7.92 -15.91 5.45
N TYR A 66 8.72 -16.82 6.00
CA TYR A 66 9.59 -16.56 7.15
C TYR A 66 10.97 -16.02 6.77
N PHE A 67 11.27 -15.95 5.47
CA PHE A 67 12.52 -15.40 4.93
C PHE A 67 13.74 -16.15 5.49
N ASP A 68 13.68 -17.49 5.53
CA ASP A 68 14.81 -18.28 6.05
C ASP A 68 15.90 -18.52 5.00
N HIS A 69 15.63 -18.18 3.75
CA HIS A 69 16.63 -18.09 2.68
C HIS A 69 17.52 -16.85 2.79
N ILE A 70 17.47 -16.12 3.92
CA ILE A 70 18.03 -14.78 4.05
C ILE A 70 18.82 -14.64 5.35
N ASP A 71 19.96 -13.98 5.25
CA ASP A 71 20.72 -13.53 6.41
C ASP A 71 20.00 -12.38 7.13
N LYS A 72 19.25 -12.75 8.18
CA LYS A 72 18.51 -11.82 9.04
C LYS A 72 19.44 -10.91 9.86
N GLN A 73 20.68 -11.33 10.13
CA GLN A 73 21.64 -10.52 10.87
C GLN A 73 22.22 -9.44 9.98
N LEU A 74 22.57 -9.77 8.73
CA LEU A 74 23.03 -8.80 7.74
C LEU A 74 21.96 -7.74 7.46
N MET A 75 20.72 -8.16 7.28
CA MET A 75 19.58 -7.28 7.01
C MET A 75 19.24 -6.34 8.17
N ASN A 76 19.41 -6.75 9.43
CA ASN A 76 19.16 -5.90 10.59
C ASN A 76 20.36 -5.05 11.02
N GLY A 77 21.58 -5.58 10.87
CA GLY A 77 22.78 -4.97 11.40
C GLY A 77 23.42 -3.98 10.43
N LYS A 78 23.71 -4.46 9.21
CA LYS A 78 24.51 -3.73 8.21
C LYS A 78 23.62 -2.83 7.35
N PHE A 79 22.50 -3.34 6.89
CA PHE A 79 21.62 -2.61 5.98
C PHE A 79 20.63 -1.74 6.73
N ARG A 80 20.71 -0.42 6.49
CA ARG A 80 19.80 0.58 7.06
C ARG A 80 19.13 1.39 5.96
N LEU A 81 17.86 1.71 6.22
CA LEU A 81 17.08 2.68 5.46
C LEU A 81 17.52 4.10 5.83
N VAL A 82 17.44 5.03 4.89
CA VAL A 82 17.87 6.43 5.07
C VAL A 82 16.95 7.15 6.06
N TYR A 83 15.65 7.05 5.86
CA TYR A 83 14.68 7.82 6.64
C TYR A 83 14.40 7.21 8.01
N PHE A 84 14.48 5.87 8.09
CA PHE A 84 14.17 5.11 9.30
C PHE A 84 15.21 4.00 9.52
N PRO A 85 16.42 4.35 9.99
CA PRO A 85 17.56 3.42 10.05
C PRO A 85 17.42 2.29 11.07
N TYR A 86 16.44 2.36 11.98
CA TYR A 86 16.24 1.39 13.07
C TYR A 86 14.90 0.66 12.98
N ILE A 87 14.46 0.42 11.75
CA ILE A 87 13.28 -0.40 11.46
C ILE A 87 13.53 -1.86 11.83
N GLU A 88 12.50 -2.51 12.36
CA GLU A 88 12.55 -3.93 12.66
C GLU A 88 12.45 -4.77 11.39
N PHE A 89 13.21 -5.87 11.32
CA PHE A 89 13.11 -6.86 10.24
C PHE A 89 11.68 -7.26 9.90
N ARG A 90 10.83 -7.41 10.93
CA ARG A 90 9.44 -7.80 10.76
C ARG A 90 8.69 -6.84 9.83
N ALA A 91 8.86 -5.54 10.00
CA ALA A 91 8.24 -4.54 9.14
C ALA A 91 8.80 -4.63 7.70
N ARG A 92 10.13 -4.71 7.55
CA ARG A 92 10.78 -4.85 6.22
C ARG A 92 10.28 -6.07 5.47
N ARG A 93 10.16 -7.19 6.16
CA ARG A 93 9.65 -8.45 5.63
C ARG A 93 8.23 -8.28 5.07
N TYR A 94 7.33 -7.65 5.80
CA TYR A 94 5.97 -7.41 5.31
C TYR A 94 5.94 -6.49 4.09
N LEU A 95 6.80 -5.46 4.03
CA LEU A 95 6.89 -4.60 2.85
C LEU A 95 7.34 -5.39 1.61
N ILE A 96 8.34 -6.27 1.77
CA ILE A 96 8.84 -7.09 0.66
C ILE A 96 7.77 -8.11 0.22
N ILE A 97 7.07 -8.74 1.16
CA ILE A 97 5.94 -9.63 0.82
C ILE A 97 4.88 -8.85 0.04
N LEU A 98 4.49 -7.67 0.53
CA LEU A 98 3.48 -6.84 -0.12
C LEU A 98 3.93 -6.41 -1.53
N GLN A 99 5.19 -6.02 -1.70
CA GLN A 99 5.76 -5.66 -3.00
C GLN A 99 5.78 -6.85 -3.98
N ILE A 100 6.16 -8.05 -3.52
CA ILE A 100 6.11 -9.26 -4.34
C ILE A 100 4.67 -9.56 -4.75
N LEU A 101 3.72 -9.49 -3.82
CA LEU A 101 2.30 -9.71 -4.10
C LEU A 101 1.76 -8.70 -5.11
N LEU A 102 2.07 -7.41 -4.94
CA LEU A 102 1.67 -6.37 -5.89
C LEU A 102 2.24 -6.64 -7.29
N ASN A 103 3.53 -6.95 -7.40
CA ASN A 103 4.16 -7.29 -8.68
C ASN A 103 3.52 -8.53 -9.34
N SER A 104 3.23 -9.57 -8.56
CA SER A 104 2.53 -10.75 -9.07
C SER A 104 1.10 -10.44 -9.50
N SER A 105 0.37 -9.61 -8.74
CA SER A 105 -0.97 -9.16 -9.10
C SER A 105 -0.97 -8.34 -10.39
N PHE A 106 0.02 -7.46 -10.58
CA PHE A 106 0.18 -6.70 -11.83
C PHE A 106 0.44 -7.65 -13.00
N PHE A 107 1.36 -8.59 -12.86
CA PHE A 107 1.63 -9.58 -13.90
C PHE A 107 0.37 -10.37 -14.30
N VAL A 108 -0.38 -10.88 -13.32
CA VAL A 108 -1.63 -11.63 -13.58
C VAL A 108 -2.66 -10.75 -14.27
N LEU A 109 -2.83 -9.50 -13.81
CA LEU A 109 -3.76 -8.56 -14.43
C LEU A 109 -3.38 -8.30 -15.89
N HIS A 110 -2.09 -8.13 -16.18
CA HIS A 110 -1.61 -7.91 -17.55
C HIS A 110 -1.89 -9.10 -18.47
N VAL A 111 -1.62 -10.32 -18.00
CA VAL A 111 -1.88 -11.54 -18.77
C VAL A 111 -3.38 -11.70 -19.09
N ILE A 112 -4.26 -11.28 -18.18
CA ILE A 112 -5.72 -11.39 -18.37
C ILE A 112 -6.28 -10.23 -19.19
N ALA A 113 -5.83 -8.99 -18.94
CA ALA A 113 -6.38 -7.79 -19.56
C ALA A 113 -6.02 -7.69 -21.04
N PHE A 114 -4.81 -8.13 -21.44
CA PHE A 114 -4.34 -8.05 -22.82
C PHE A 114 -5.30 -8.72 -23.84
N PRO A 115 -5.67 -10.01 -23.70
CA PRO A 115 -6.58 -10.64 -24.66
C PRO A 115 -7.97 -10.00 -24.67
N ILE A 116 -8.46 -9.54 -23.51
CA ILE A 116 -9.76 -8.86 -23.41
C ILE A 116 -9.72 -7.56 -24.22
N MET A 117 -8.70 -6.73 -24.04
CA MET A 117 -8.55 -5.48 -24.79
C MET A 117 -8.40 -5.71 -26.29
N CYS A 118 -7.60 -6.69 -26.70
CA CYS A 118 -7.48 -7.05 -28.13
C CYS A 118 -8.82 -7.47 -28.73
N LEU A 119 -9.63 -8.25 -27.99
CA LEU A 119 -10.98 -8.65 -28.43
C LEU A 119 -11.93 -7.45 -28.53
N LEU A 120 -11.93 -6.56 -27.52
CA LEU A 120 -12.77 -5.36 -27.51
C LEU A 120 -12.45 -4.45 -28.71
N PHE A 121 -11.17 -4.18 -28.96
CA PHE A 121 -10.77 -3.36 -30.10
C PHE A 121 -11.07 -4.06 -31.44
N ALA A 122 -10.79 -5.35 -31.57
CA ALA A 122 -11.11 -6.09 -32.80
C ALA A 122 -12.61 -6.02 -33.15
N GLN A 123 -13.49 -6.10 -32.13
CA GLN A 123 -14.93 -5.96 -32.31
C GLN A 123 -15.34 -4.53 -32.66
N TYR A 124 -14.79 -3.53 -31.98
CA TYR A 124 -15.02 -2.11 -32.30
C TYR A 124 -14.66 -1.78 -33.76
N TYR A 125 -13.48 -2.21 -34.22
CA TYR A 125 -13.06 -1.98 -35.61
C TYR A 125 -13.89 -2.75 -36.62
N ARG A 126 -14.39 -3.94 -36.26
CA ARG A 126 -15.32 -4.66 -37.13
C ARG A 126 -16.61 -3.85 -37.34
N GLY A 127 -17.16 -3.27 -36.29
CA GLY A 127 -18.33 -2.39 -36.38
C GLY A 127 -18.07 -1.16 -37.26
N LEU A 128 -16.94 -0.47 -37.07
CA LEU A 128 -16.54 0.67 -37.91
C LEU A 128 -16.33 0.27 -39.38
N ALA A 129 -15.67 -0.86 -39.64
CA ALA A 129 -15.40 -1.32 -40.99
C ALA A 129 -16.70 -1.66 -41.75
N GLU A 130 -17.68 -2.23 -41.05
CA GLU A 130 -19.03 -2.52 -41.57
C GLU A 130 -19.79 -1.22 -41.85
N GLN A 131 -19.78 -0.24 -40.92
CA GLN A 131 -20.50 1.02 -41.04
C GLN A 131 -19.96 1.96 -42.13
N PHE A 132 -18.63 2.04 -42.28
CA PHE A 132 -17.97 2.98 -43.20
C PHE A 132 -17.45 2.32 -44.49
N HIS A 133 -17.82 1.05 -44.75
CA HIS A 133 -17.38 0.27 -45.91
C HIS A 133 -15.84 0.24 -46.10
N MET A 134 -15.09 0.24 -45.00
CA MET A 134 -13.63 0.40 -45.00
C MET A 134 -12.86 -0.92 -45.26
N ASN A 135 -13.25 -1.70 -46.27
CA ASN A 135 -12.69 -3.05 -46.50
C ASN A 135 -11.36 -3.10 -47.28
N ARG A 136 -10.68 -1.95 -47.47
CA ARG A 136 -9.40 -1.89 -48.20
C ARG A 136 -8.26 -2.41 -47.32
N TRP A 137 -7.28 -3.08 -47.94
CA TRP A 137 -6.17 -3.74 -47.22
C TRP A 137 -5.31 -2.77 -46.40
N TYR A 138 -5.11 -1.53 -46.86
CA TYR A 138 -4.31 -0.53 -46.14
C TYR A 138 -5.03 0.01 -44.90
N ASN A 139 -6.37 0.01 -44.87
CA ASN A 139 -7.13 0.37 -43.66
C ASN A 139 -6.87 -0.67 -42.56
N LYS A 140 -6.73 -1.96 -42.91
CA LYS A 140 -6.41 -3.02 -41.94
C LYS A 140 -5.05 -2.81 -41.27
N ILE A 141 -4.08 -2.25 -41.99
CA ILE A 141 -2.75 -1.92 -41.42
C ILE A 141 -2.88 -0.75 -40.45
N TRP A 142 -3.56 0.33 -40.84
CA TRP A 142 -3.82 1.46 -39.95
C TRP A 142 -4.60 1.06 -38.70
N PHE A 143 -5.61 0.20 -38.85
CA PHE A 143 -6.33 -0.37 -37.71
C PHE A 143 -5.44 -1.20 -36.80
N ALA A 144 -4.55 -2.04 -37.34
CA ALA A 144 -3.61 -2.79 -36.51
C ALA A 144 -2.68 -1.86 -35.71
N ILE A 145 -2.18 -0.78 -36.33
CA ILE A 145 -1.38 0.24 -35.64
C ILE A 145 -2.19 0.91 -34.54
N GLU A 146 -3.42 1.34 -34.83
CA GLU A 146 -4.28 2.02 -33.88
C GLU A 146 -4.64 1.12 -32.68
N VAL A 147 -4.99 -0.15 -32.93
CA VAL A 147 -5.22 -1.18 -31.89
C VAL A 147 -3.99 -1.31 -31.00
N ILE A 148 -2.78 -1.41 -31.57
CA ILE A 148 -1.55 -1.56 -30.80
C ILE A 148 -1.34 -0.31 -29.94
N THR A 149 -1.45 0.89 -30.53
CA THR A 149 -1.23 2.16 -29.80
C THR A 149 -2.26 2.41 -28.71
N LEU A 150 -3.54 2.12 -28.95
CA LEU A 150 -4.60 2.26 -27.94
C LEU A 150 -4.46 1.22 -26.83
N THR A 151 -4.10 -0.01 -27.19
CA THR A 151 -3.84 -1.07 -26.22
C THR A 151 -2.66 -0.69 -25.33
N ASP A 152 -1.56 -0.20 -25.92
CA ASP A 152 -0.37 0.27 -25.21
C ASP A 152 -0.68 1.48 -24.30
N ALA A 153 -1.47 2.44 -24.79
CA ALA A 153 -1.87 3.62 -24.02
C ALA A 153 -2.76 3.25 -22.82
N VAL A 154 -3.76 2.38 -23.02
CA VAL A 154 -4.61 1.88 -21.94
C VAL A 154 -3.77 1.10 -20.94
N TYR A 155 -2.89 0.23 -21.41
CA TYR A 155 -2.01 -0.58 -20.59
C TYR A 155 -1.08 0.30 -19.73
N THR A 156 -0.40 1.25 -20.35
CA THR A 156 0.46 2.22 -19.65
C THR A 156 -0.33 3.01 -18.60
N SER A 157 -1.57 3.42 -18.91
CA SER A 157 -2.43 4.14 -17.98
C SER A 157 -2.82 3.29 -16.77
N VAL A 158 -3.20 2.03 -17.00
CA VAL A 158 -3.50 1.06 -15.95
C VAL A 158 -2.26 0.77 -15.10
N GLU A 159 -1.09 0.57 -15.72
CA GLU A 159 0.17 0.39 -15.01
C GLU A 159 0.52 1.59 -14.13
N CYS A 160 0.39 2.82 -14.64
CA CYS A 160 0.64 4.02 -13.85
C CYS A 160 -0.32 4.12 -12.66
N GLY A 161 -1.61 3.86 -12.87
CA GLY A 161 -2.62 3.89 -11.79
C GLY A 161 -2.36 2.83 -10.71
N LEU A 162 -2.04 1.61 -11.15
CA LEU A 162 -1.71 0.50 -10.27
C LEU A 162 -0.39 0.69 -9.52
N LEU A 163 0.63 1.24 -10.18
CA LEU A 163 1.88 1.61 -9.55
C LEU A 163 1.66 2.65 -8.45
N GLY A 164 0.87 3.69 -8.73
CA GLY A 164 0.50 4.70 -7.75
C GLY A 164 -0.22 4.09 -6.54
N ALA A 165 -1.25 3.28 -6.80
CA ALA A 165 -1.99 2.56 -5.78
C ALA A 165 -1.10 1.61 -4.95
N GLY A 166 -0.20 0.87 -5.61
CA GLY A 166 0.74 -0.04 -4.97
C GLY A 166 1.78 0.69 -4.11
N MET A 167 2.31 1.82 -4.59
CA MET A 167 3.20 2.67 -3.80
C MET A 167 2.52 3.17 -2.54
N GLU A 168 1.29 3.68 -2.66
CA GLU A 168 0.50 4.16 -1.53
C GLU A 168 0.21 3.05 -0.52
N LEU A 169 -0.15 1.84 -0.98
CA LEU A 169 -0.35 0.69 -0.10
C LEU A 169 0.93 0.31 0.66
N ILE A 170 2.09 0.34 0.02
CA ILE A 170 3.39 0.02 0.66
C ILE A 170 3.72 1.09 1.71
N ILE A 171 3.54 2.37 1.36
CA ILE A 171 3.77 3.50 2.24
C ILE A 171 2.82 3.42 3.45
N GLY A 172 1.53 3.19 3.24
CA GLY A 172 0.53 3.03 4.30
C GLY A 172 0.77 1.82 5.19
N ALA A 173 1.14 0.68 4.62
CA ALA A 173 1.53 -0.49 5.40
C ALA A 173 2.76 -0.18 6.28
N PHE A 174 3.75 0.51 5.73
CA PHE A 174 4.93 0.92 6.47
C PHE A 174 4.58 1.82 7.67
N HIS A 175 3.74 2.82 7.46
CA HIS A 175 3.30 3.74 8.50
C HIS A 175 2.49 3.05 9.59
N TYR A 176 1.60 2.15 9.18
CA TYR A 176 0.88 1.30 10.12
C TYR A 176 1.84 0.54 11.05
N PHE A 177 2.91 -0.04 10.51
CA PHE A 177 3.91 -0.72 11.35
C PHE A 177 4.63 0.22 12.32
N LEU A 178 4.98 1.45 11.89
CA LEU A 178 5.59 2.45 12.78
C LEU A 178 4.66 2.83 13.93
N ILE A 179 3.39 3.10 13.63
CA ILE A 179 2.40 3.53 14.62
C ILE A 179 2.02 2.38 15.54
N ASN A 180 1.86 1.17 15.00
CA ASN A 180 1.61 -0.03 15.78
C ASN A 180 2.79 -0.41 16.68
N LYS A 181 4.00 0.08 16.40
CA LYS A 181 5.14 0.03 17.33
C LYS A 181 5.04 1.08 18.42
N TRP A 182 4.65 2.31 18.09
CA TRP A 182 4.56 3.40 19.07
C TRP A 182 3.41 3.22 20.07
N ASN A 183 2.24 2.75 19.62
CA ASN A 183 1.04 2.65 20.46
C ASN A 183 1.24 1.73 21.70
N PRO A 184 1.77 0.50 21.58
CA PRO A 184 2.10 -0.32 22.75
C PRO A 184 3.15 0.32 23.66
N SER A 185 4.14 1.03 23.09
CA SER A 185 5.14 1.75 23.88
C SER A 185 4.51 2.89 24.68
N LEU A 186 3.64 3.71 24.07
CA LEU A 186 2.90 4.77 24.73
C LEU A 186 2.00 4.21 25.84
N LYS A 187 1.26 3.13 25.56
CA LYS A 187 0.43 2.44 26.55
C LYS A 187 1.25 1.89 27.72
N SER A 188 2.41 1.29 27.45
CA SER A 188 3.31 0.79 28.49
C SER A 188 3.88 1.94 29.34
N ILE A 189 4.30 3.03 28.71
CA ILE A 189 4.79 4.23 29.40
C ILE A 189 3.69 4.83 30.27
N ARG A 190 2.45 4.92 29.77
CA ARG A 190 1.29 5.37 30.53
C ARG A 190 1.09 4.56 31.81
N ILE A 191 1.09 3.23 31.71
CA ILE A 191 0.95 2.33 32.88
C ILE A 191 2.10 2.55 33.86
N GLN A 192 3.34 2.64 33.36
CA GLN A 192 4.52 2.84 34.21
C GLN A 192 4.54 4.22 34.88
N MET A 193 4.10 5.29 34.21
CA MET A 193 4.04 6.64 34.79
C MET A 193 3.04 6.73 35.95
N ASN A 194 1.95 5.98 35.89
CA ASN A 194 0.95 5.92 36.96
C ASN A 194 1.41 5.09 38.16
N ALA A 195 2.51 4.34 38.06
CA ALA A 195 3.04 3.56 39.17
C ALA A 195 3.79 4.45 40.19
N ILE A 196 3.33 4.40 41.45
CA ILE A 196 3.78 5.25 42.57
C ILE A 196 5.30 5.16 42.80
N ASN A 197 5.90 3.97 42.65
CA ASN A 197 7.31 3.69 42.95
C ASN A 197 8.21 3.52 41.71
N THR A 198 8.02 4.36 40.69
CA THR A 198 8.88 4.28 39.50
C THR A 198 10.27 4.86 39.76
N SER A 199 11.30 4.01 39.68
CA SER A 199 12.69 4.42 39.89
C SER A 199 13.15 5.49 38.89
N GLN A 200 14.11 6.31 39.32
CA GLN A 200 14.65 7.40 38.48
C GLN A 200 15.26 6.87 37.18
N ARG A 201 15.93 5.70 37.21
CA ARG A 201 16.48 5.04 36.01
C ARG A 201 15.39 4.70 34.99
N ARG A 202 14.26 4.15 35.45
CA ARG A 202 13.12 3.83 34.57
C ARG A 202 12.50 5.10 33.98
N ARG A 203 12.36 6.17 34.77
CA ARG A 203 11.89 7.48 34.26
C ARG A 203 12.80 8.05 33.19
N CYS A 204 14.12 7.98 33.37
CA CYS A 204 15.08 8.39 32.34
C CYS A 204 14.92 7.57 31.05
N GLN A 205 14.72 6.26 31.15
CA GLN A 205 14.47 5.40 30.00
C GLN A 205 13.16 5.78 29.29
N MET A 206 12.07 5.96 30.03
CA MET A 206 10.78 6.39 29.49
C MET A 206 10.87 7.75 28.79
N ASN A 207 11.58 8.72 29.37
CA ASN A 207 11.78 10.04 28.75
C ASN A 207 12.58 9.94 27.44
N ARG A 208 13.56 9.02 27.35
CA ARG A 208 14.30 8.75 26.11
C ARG A 208 13.39 8.14 25.05
N GLU A 209 12.55 7.17 25.42
CA GLU A 209 11.58 6.55 24.51
C GLU A 209 10.53 7.56 24.02
N LEU A 210 9.94 8.37 24.91
CA LEU A 210 9.04 9.47 24.53
C LEU A 210 9.73 10.45 23.57
N SER A 211 10.96 10.87 23.89
CA SER A 211 11.73 11.76 23.01
C SER A 211 12.02 11.14 21.64
N LYS A 212 12.11 9.81 21.54
CA LYS A 212 12.27 9.08 20.27
C LYS A 212 10.95 9.05 19.50
N ILE A 213 9.85 8.65 20.14
CA ILE A 213 8.51 8.60 19.53
C ILE A 213 8.12 9.97 18.97
N HIS A 214 8.24 11.04 19.75
CA HIS A 214 7.94 12.40 19.27
C HIS A 214 8.82 12.81 18.09
N ARG A 215 10.11 12.45 18.09
CA ARG A 215 11.01 12.75 16.95
C ARG A 215 10.63 11.98 15.70
N ASP A 216 10.31 10.71 15.84
CA ASP A 216 9.96 9.85 14.70
C ASP A 216 8.60 10.23 14.12
N HIS A 217 7.60 10.52 14.95
CA HIS A 217 6.29 11.06 14.51
C HIS A 217 6.44 12.41 13.81
N GLY A 218 7.24 13.32 14.39
CA GLY A 218 7.51 14.62 13.77
C GLY A 218 8.26 14.54 12.44
N ARG A 219 9.18 13.57 12.28
CA ARG A 219 9.85 13.28 11.00
C ARG A 219 8.85 12.78 9.97
N LEU A 220 8.02 11.81 10.36
CA LEU A 220 7.00 11.24 9.49
C LEU A 220 6.02 12.32 9.00
N SER A 221 5.49 13.12 9.92
CA SER A 221 4.59 14.24 9.61
C SER A 221 5.20 15.26 8.65
N LYS A 222 6.52 15.55 8.78
CA LYS A 222 7.23 16.44 7.86
C LYS A 222 7.39 15.83 6.46
N ILE A 223 7.67 14.53 6.38
CA ILE A 223 7.78 13.81 5.09
C ILE A 223 6.46 13.93 4.33
N TYR A 224 5.34 13.63 5.00
CA TYR A 224 4.01 13.76 4.39
C TYR A 224 3.70 15.16 3.92
N ARG A 225 3.87 16.13 4.82
CA ARG A 225 3.58 17.52 4.49
C ARG A 225 4.36 17.94 3.25
N LYS A 226 5.65 17.61 3.18
CA LYS A 226 6.50 17.92 2.03
C LYS A 226 6.05 17.18 0.77
N ALA A 227 5.79 15.87 0.86
CA ALA A 227 5.41 15.05 -0.28
C ALA A 227 4.09 15.51 -0.92
N PHE A 228 3.08 15.80 -0.10
CA PHE A 228 1.77 16.24 -0.59
C PHE A 228 1.72 17.73 -0.93
N SER A 229 2.53 18.59 -0.30
CA SER A 229 2.61 20.00 -0.69
C SER A 229 3.37 20.23 -2.00
N GLU A 230 4.39 19.40 -2.29
CA GLU A 230 5.25 19.64 -3.46
C GLU A 230 4.79 18.92 -4.73
N ALA A 231 4.14 17.76 -4.61
CA ALA A 231 3.79 16.95 -5.80
C ALA A 231 2.45 16.25 -5.67
N TRP A 232 2.29 15.39 -4.65
CA TRP A 232 1.19 14.43 -4.63
C TRP A 232 -0.17 15.09 -4.45
N GLY A 233 -0.27 16.18 -3.69
CA GLY A 233 -1.54 16.88 -3.49
C GLY A 233 -2.08 17.50 -4.77
N SER A 234 -1.22 18.08 -5.61
CA SER A 234 -1.63 18.66 -6.90
C SER A 234 -1.94 17.58 -7.93
N ILE A 235 -1.14 16.51 -8.00
CA ILE A 235 -1.39 15.38 -8.90
C ILE A 235 -2.73 14.72 -8.57
N LEU A 236 -3.00 14.48 -7.28
CA LEU A 236 -4.26 13.89 -6.84
C LEU A 236 -5.45 14.82 -7.12
N LEU A 237 -5.30 16.13 -6.95
CA LEU A 237 -6.34 17.09 -7.32
C LEU A 237 -6.66 17.01 -8.83
N VAL A 238 -5.64 17.03 -9.68
CA VAL A 238 -5.82 16.93 -11.14
C VAL A 238 -6.47 15.60 -11.52
N TYR A 239 -6.03 14.50 -10.89
CA TYR A 239 -6.65 13.19 -11.07
C TYR A 239 -8.15 13.24 -10.75
N LEU A 240 -8.54 13.70 -9.56
CA LEU A 240 -9.95 13.77 -9.16
C LEU A 240 -10.78 14.70 -10.06
N MET A 241 -10.22 15.85 -10.46
CA MET A 241 -10.87 16.81 -11.35
C MET A 241 -11.15 16.25 -12.75
N ILE A 242 -10.41 15.23 -13.20
CA ILE A 242 -10.63 14.56 -14.48
C ILE A 242 -11.48 13.30 -14.29
N SER A 243 -11.15 12.52 -13.27
CA SER A 243 -11.78 11.22 -12.96
C SER A 243 -13.26 11.34 -12.64
N ILE A 244 -13.67 12.32 -11.84
CA ILE A 244 -15.08 12.48 -11.44
C ILE A 244 -15.94 12.88 -12.66
N PRO A 245 -15.62 13.96 -13.42
CA PRO A 245 -16.42 14.31 -14.59
C PRO A 245 -16.46 13.21 -15.64
N MET A 246 -15.34 12.50 -15.87
CA MET A 246 -15.29 11.38 -16.80
C MET A 246 -16.30 10.28 -16.41
N ASN A 247 -16.31 9.86 -15.15
CA ASN A 247 -17.27 8.85 -14.69
C ASN A 247 -18.72 9.34 -14.81
N VAL A 248 -18.99 10.60 -14.45
CA VAL A 248 -20.33 11.20 -14.60
C VAL A 248 -20.76 11.22 -16.07
N SER A 249 -19.88 11.63 -16.99
CA SER A 249 -20.18 11.62 -18.43
C SER A 249 -20.49 10.22 -18.96
N ILE A 250 -19.73 9.20 -18.53
CA ILE A 250 -20.00 7.81 -18.95
C ILE A 250 -21.33 7.31 -18.36
N ILE A 251 -21.65 7.62 -17.10
CA ILE A 251 -22.95 7.27 -16.49
C ILE A 251 -24.10 7.93 -17.25
N LEU A 252 -23.97 9.21 -17.61
CA LEU A 252 -24.97 9.92 -18.41
C LEU A 252 -25.14 9.27 -19.79
N LEU A 253 -24.05 8.85 -20.42
CA LEU A 253 -24.07 8.14 -21.70
C LEU A 253 -24.75 6.77 -21.56
N LEU A 254 -24.44 6.00 -20.51
CA LEU A 254 -25.10 4.73 -20.21
C LEU A 254 -26.61 4.90 -19.97
N ARG A 255 -27.02 6.01 -19.33
CA ARG A 255 -28.43 6.33 -19.08
C ARG A 255 -29.17 6.82 -20.32
N SER A 256 -28.46 7.34 -21.33
CA SER A 256 -29.09 7.87 -22.55
C SER A 256 -29.83 6.81 -23.37
N GLY A 257 -29.52 5.52 -23.17
CA GLY A 257 -30.12 4.41 -23.92
C GLY A 257 -29.68 4.33 -25.39
N ILE A 258 -28.69 5.13 -25.80
CA ILE A 258 -28.17 5.18 -27.17
C ILE A 258 -27.20 4.01 -27.44
N LEU A 259 -26.54 3.51 -26.41
CA LEU A 259 -25.47 2.51 -26.52
C LEU A 259 -25.99 1.10 -26.81
N GLU A 260 -25.29 0.38 -27.67
CA GLU A 260 -25.54 -1.04 -27.89
C GLU A 260 -25.12 -1.86 -26.65
N THR A 261 -25.66 -3.08 -26.50
CA THR A 261 -25.41 -3.94 -25.33
C THR A 261 -23.92 -4.13 -25.03
N PHE A 262 -23.08 -4.21 -26.07
CA PHE A 262 -21.65 -4.38 -25.91
C PHE A 262 -20.95 -3.12 -25.40
N GLU A 263 -21.29 -1.95 -25.95
CA GLU A 263 -20.76 -0.65 -25.53
C GLU A 263 -21.20 -0.33 -24.10
N TYR A 264 -22.44 -0.68 -23.75
CA TYR A 264 -22.96 -0.60 -22.40
C TYR A 264 -22.11 -1.41 -21.41
N MET A 265 -21.84 -2.68 -21.73
CA MET A 265 -21.02 -3.56 -20.88
C MET A 265 -19.59 -3.05 -20.73
N SER A 266 -18.99 -2.55 -21.81
CA SER A 266 -17.64 -1.96 -21.79
C SER A 266 -17.57 -0.71 -20.90
N GLY A 267 -18.51 0.24 -21.08
CA GLY A 267 -18.58 1.45 -20.27
C GLY A 267 -18.81 1.17 -18.79
N PHE A 268 -19.69 0.21 -18.48
CA PHE A 268 -19.95 -0.22 -17.11
C PHE A 268 -18.70 -0.84 -16.45
N VAL A 269 -18.01 -1.77 -17.14
CA VAL A 269 -16.76 -2.37 -16.63
C VAL A 269 -15.70 -1.29 -16.43
N GLY A 270 -15.57 -0.34 -17.35
CA GLY A 270 -14.64 0.79 -17.24
C GLY A 270 -14.88 1.62 -15.97
N ILE A 271 -16.13 2.00 -15.70
CA ILE A 271 -16.49 2.74 -14.47
C ILE A 271 -16.14 1.93 -13.22
N VAL A 272 -16.49 0.64 -13.19
CA VAL A 272 -16.24 -0.22 -12.03
C VAL A 272 -14.73 -0.33 -11.77
N VAL A 273 -13.93 -0.62 -12.80
CA VAL A 273 -12.46 -0.73 -12.69
C VAL A 273 -11.85 0.58 -12.22
N HIS A 274 -12.21 1.71 -12.84
CA HIS A 274 -11.70 3.02 -12.47
C HIS A 274 -12.10 3.43 -11.04
N THR A 275 -13.33 3.10 -10.62
CA THR A 275 -13.79 3.33 -9.24
C THR A 275 -13.00 2.49 -8.25
N ILE A 276 -12.76 1.20 -8.54
CA ILE A 276 -11.93 0.33 -7.70
C ILE A 276 -10.51 0.88 -7.57
N ILE A 277 -9.86 1.27 -8.68
CA ILE A 277 -8.51 1.87 -8.65
C ILE A 277 -8.50 3.12 -7.78
N THR A 278 -9.49 4.00 -7.95
CA THR A 278 -9.63 5.22 -7.15
C THR A 278 -9.80 4.92 -5.67
N MET A 279 -10.60 3.90 -5.31
CA MET A 279 -10.75 3.48 -3.91
C MET A 279 -9.45 2.91 -3.33
N VAL A 280 -8.74 2.09 -4.09
CA VAL A 280 -7.45 1.53 -3.66
C VAL A 280 -6.41 2.65 -3.47
N LEU A 281 -6.54 3.78 -4.17
CA LEU A 281 -5.70 4.96 -3.96
C LEU A 281 -6.12 5.79 -2.71
N ILE A 282 -7.40 6.12 -2.58
CA ILE A 282 -7.89 7.07 -1.55
C ILE A 282 -8.03 6.42 -0.17
N VAL A 283 -8.53 5.17 -0.10
CA VAL A 283 -8.83 4.53 1.19
C VAL A 283 -7.58 4.33 2.05
N PRO A 284 -6.42 3.88 1.52
CA PRO A 284 -5.19 3.83 2.30
C PRO A 284 -4.77 5.21 2.80
N MET A 285 -4.87 6.26 1.99
CA MET A 285 -4.55 7.63 2.42
C MET A 285 -5.43 8.07 3.61
N CYS A 286 -6.73 7.76 3.60
CA CYS A 286 -7.62 7.99 4.74
C CYS A 286 -7.15 7.24 6.00
N PHE A 287 -6.79 5.97 5.84
CA PHE A 287 -6.32 5.12 6.92
C PHE A 287 -5.02 5.66 7.52
N GLU A 288 -4.11 6.17 6.70
CA GLU A 288 -2.88 6.81 7.15
C GLU A 288 -3.15 8.07 8.00
N VAL A 289 -4.05 8.95 7.57
CA VAL A 289 -4.45 10.12 8.36
C VAL A 289 -5.00 9.66 9.72
N GLU A 290 -5.92 8.70 9.74
CA GLU A 290 -6.52 8.24 11.00
C GLU A 290 -5.47 7.62 11.93
N THR A 291 -4.64 6.71 11.41
CA THR A 291 -3.60 6.04 12.20
C THR A 291 -2.59 7.04 12.78
N LEU A 292 -2.17 8.05 12.02
CA LEU A 292 -1.26 9.10 12.52
C LEU A 292 -1.82 9.87 13.73
N HIS A 293 -3.15 9.98 13.82
CA HIS A 293 -3.82 10.67 14.92
C HIS A 293 -4.23 9.74 16.07
N GLN A 294 -4.15 8.42 15.91
CA GLN A 294 -4.45 7.47 16.99
C GLN A 294 -3.52 7.65 18.19
N THR A 295 -2.28 8.13 17.98
CA THR A 295 -1.31 8.38 19.06
C THR A 295 -1.83 9.34 20.12
N LYS A 296 -2.78 10.24 19.78
CA LYS A 296 -3.38 11.20 20.71
C LYS A 296 -4.15 10.54 21.86
N LYS A 297 -4.58 9.29 21.71
CA LYS A 297 -5.41 8.58 22.73
C LYS A 297 -4.68 8.41 24.06
N ASP A 298 -3.37 8.18 24.03
CA ASP A 298 -2.57 7.94 25.24
C ASP A 298 -1.91 9.20 25.80
N LEU A 299 -1.81 10.28 25.01
CA LEU A 299 -1.14 11.52 25.41
C LEU A 299 -1.74 12.20 26.65
N PRO A 300 -3.09 12.32 26.84
CA PRO A 300 -3.68 12.99 28.00
C PRO A 300 -3.23 12.41 29.34
N ALA A 301 -2.99 11.10 29.39
CA ALA A 301 -2.56 10.41 30.60
C ALA A 301 -1.04 10.44 30.81
N ILE A 302 -0.26 10.64 29.74
CA ILE A 302 1.21 10.70 29.80
C ILE A 302 1.67 12.12 30.15
N VAL A 303 1.11 13.12 29.47
CA VAL A 303 1.52 14.54 29.52
C VAL A 303 1.63 15.09 30.95
N PRO A 304 0.63 14.93 31.86
CA PRO A 304 0.71 15.47 33.21
C PRO A 304 1.85 14.87 34.04
N ASN A 305 2.24 13.63 33.72
CA ASN A 305 3.21 12.84 34.47
C ASN A 305 4.66 13.05 33.99
N ILE A 306 4.87 13.81 32.90
CA ILE A 306 6.21 14.14 32.42
C ILE A 306 6.84 15.20 33.34
N ARG A 307 7.85 14.80 34.12
CA ARG A 307 8.60 15.72 35.01
C ARG A 307 9.60 16.61 34.29
N HIS A 308 10.02 16.23 33.08
CA HIS A 308 11.00 17.00 32.31
C HIS A 308 10.28 18.12 31.52
N ILE A 309 10.36 19.37 32.01
CA ILE A 309 9.65 20.54 31.47
C ILE A 309 9.73 20.65 29.94
N ARG A 310 10.93 20.58 29.35
CA ARG A 310 11.08 20.70 27.89
C ARG A 310 10.41 19.58 27.11
N LEU A 311 10.30 18.38 27.70
CA LEU A 311 9.62 17.25 27.06
C LEU A 311 8.11 17.40 27.23
N LYS A 312 7.66 17.84 28.40
CA LYS A 312 6.25 18.14 28.68
C LYS A 312 5.70 19.18 27.70
N LEU A 313 6.37 20.33 27.56
CA LEU A 313 5.96 21.39 26.62
C LEU A 313 5.84 20.89 25.18
N LYS A 314 6.75 20.02 24.73
CA LYS A 314 6.67 19.42 23.39
C LYS A 314 5.45 18.50 23.25
N TYR A 315 5.15 17.73 24.27
CA TYR A 315 4.02 16.81 24.28
C TYR A 315 2.67 17.53 24.43
N ASP A 316 2.62 18.62 25.21
CA ASP A 316 1.48 19.53 25.28
C ASP A 316 1.18 20.15 23.90
N ASP A 317 2.19 20.74 23.25
CA ASP A 317 2.07 21.29 21.89
C ASP A 317 1.68 20.21 20.87
N TRP A 318 2.32 19.04 20.93
CA TRP A 318 1.99 17.93 20.03
C TRP A 318 0.55 17.46 20.20
N TYR A 319 0.08 17.29 21.44
CA TYR A 319 -1.30 16.93 21.74
C TYR A 319 -2.29 18.00 21.26
N GLY A 320 -2.00 19.27 21.53
CA GLY A 320 -2.82 20.40 21.06
C GLY A 320 -2.97 20.39 19.54
N ARG A 321 -1.88 20.17 18.80
CA ARG A 321 -1.92 20.06 17.32
C ARG A 321 -2.68 18.84 16.82
N LEU A 322 -2.60 17.70 17.51
CA LEU A 322 -3.33 16.48 17.12
C LEU A 322 -4.85 16.59 17.33
N ILE A 323 -5.31 17.53 18.17
CA ILE A 323 -6.74 17.75 18.44
C ILE A 323 -7.28 18.93 17.66
N HIS A 324 -6.59 20.08 17.73
CA HIS A 324 -7.09 21.35 17.22
C HIS A 324 -6.38 21.83 15.96
N GLY A 325 -5.22 21.25 15.64
CA GLY A 325 -4.43 21.61 14.47
C GLY A 325 -4.96 20.96 13.19
N PRO A 326 -4.42 21.38 12.03
CA PRO A 326 -4.67 20.69 10.78
C PRO A 326 -4.18 19.25 10.87
N LYS A 327 -4.95 18.32 10.28
CA LYS A 327 -4.61 16.89 10.33
C LYS A 327 -3.27 16.62 9.63
N TYR A 328 -2.42 15.83 10.27
CA TYR A 328 -1.21 15.26 9.66
C TYR A 328 -1.55 14.09 8.71
N GLY A 329 -0.91 14.06 7.55
CA GLY A 329 -0.97 12.95 6.59
C GLY A 329 -1.23 13.44 5.16
N PRO A 330 -1.76 12.57 4.29
CA PRO A 330 -2.18 12.91 2.94
C PRO A 330 -3.16 14.10 2.88
N VAL A 331 -2.90 15.03 1.95
CA VAL A 331 -3.68 16.27 1.73
C VAL A 331 -3.89 16.47 0.24
N ILE A 332 -5.11 16.81 -0.19
CA ILE A 332 -5.38 17.21 -1.57
C ILE A 332 -5.23 18.72 -1.66
N ALA A 333 -4.08 19.17 -2.18
CA ALA A 333 -3.77 20.57 -2.46
C ALA A 333 -4.35 21.55 -1.39
N THR A 334 -5.27 22.44 -1.80
CA THR A 334 -5.96 23.40 -0.93
C THR A 334 -7.26 22.86 -0.30
N LEU A 335 -7.75 21.69 -0.72
CA LEU A 335 -8.99 21.07 -0.22
C LEU A 335 -8.85 20.47 1.18
N GLY A 336 -7.61 20.20 1.62
CA GLY A 336 -7.32 19.75 2.97
C GLY A 336 -7.07 18.24 3.08
N SER A 337 -7.06 17.74 4.31
CA SER A 337 -6.67 16.35 4.61
C SER A 337 -7.67 15.33 4.06
N ILE A 338 -7.16 14.24 3.51
CA ILE A 338 -7.98 13.14 2.99
C ILE A 338 -8.58 12.37 4.18
N THR A 339 -9.91 12.32 4.24
CA THR A 339 -10.63 11.65 5.35
C THR A 339 -11.67 10.69 4.80
N TYR A 340 -12.09 9.72 5.61
CA TYR A 340 -13.16 8.78 5.22
C TYR A 340 -14.46 9.47 4.80
N LYS A 341 -14.76 10.65 5.36
CA LYS A 341 -15.90 11.46 4.93
C LYS A 341 -15.75 11.91 3.47
N MET A 342 -14.58 12.46 3.14
CA MET A 342 -14.27 12.88 1.77
C MET A 342 -14.25 11.68 0.83
N ALA A 343 -13.65 10.55 1.23
CA ALA A 343 -13.69 9.33 0.41
C ALA A 343 -15.11 8.84 0.14
N LEU A 344 -16.02 8.94 1.13
CA LEU A 344 -17.43 8.58 0.95
C LEU A 344 -18.15 9.55 -0.01
N GLU A 345 -17.92 10.85 0.12
CA GLU A 345 -18.47 11.87 -0.79
C GLU A 345 -17.98 11.65 -2.23
N GLU A 346 -16.71 11.29 -2.40
CA GLU A 346 -16.10 10.89 -3.67
C GLU A 346 -16.75 9.62 -4.22
N CYS A 347 -16.95 8.57 -3.40
CA CYS A 347 -17.67 7.35 -3.83
C CYS A 347 -19.06 7.67 -4.39
N ILE A 348 -19.81 8.51 -3.67
CA ILE A 348 -21.18 8.89 -4.03
C ILE A 348 -21.19 9.69 -5.33
N SER A 349 -20.20 10.57 -5.51
CA SER A 349 -20.03 11.36 -6.73
C SER A 349 -19.68 10.47 -7.93
N LEU A 350 -18.77 9.51 -7.75
CA LEU A 350 -18.35 8.56 -8.79
C LEU A 350 -19.43 7.56 -9.19
N SER A 351 -20.39 7.27 -8.30
CA SER A 351 -21.51 6.36 -8.55
C SER A 351 -22.75 7.05 -9.13
N GLY A 352 -22.70 8.37 -9.34
CA GLY A 352 -23.77 9.12 -10.00
C GLY A 352 -25.04 9.32 -9.17
N TYR A 353 -25.01 9.02 -7.87
CA TYR A 353 -26.16 9.19 -6.95
C TYR A 353 -26.37 10.64 -6.47
N SER A 354 -25.50 11.58 -6.89
CA SER A 354 -25.55 12.99 -6.49
C SER A 354 -26.27 13.92 -7.48
N LEU A 355 -26.93 13.36 -8.50
CA LEU A 355 -27.71 14.11 -9.52
C LEU A 355 -29.19 13.75 -9.52
#